data_AF-A0A1A0HF19-F1
#
_entry.id   AF-A0A1A0HF19-F1
#
_cell.length_a   1.000
_cell.length_b   1.000
_cell.length_c   1.000
_cell.angle_alpha   90.00
_cell.angle_beta   90.00
_cell.angle_gamma   90.00
#
_symmetry.space_group_name_H-M   'P 1'
#
loop_
_entity.id
_entity.type
_entity.pdbx_description
1 polymer ?
#
loop_
_entity_poly.entity_id
_entity_poly.type
_entity_poly.pdbx_seq_one_letter_code
_entity_poly.pdbx_strand_id
1 'polypeptide(L)'
;MPPPDIRIHAEHSLFGSARDQHLPDEDALSVAELIPQILAERQSLLHISEQLIAAEIAQAQPPQPAAETPPPSPPAADDGSALELFRSQKDQLVAHLGSALNETSLSLDFVSLLMSAERPRVTALTLSPHLQSTAPLGSLSADRLRPADARAAPAAAQSVGLGWKYQALRGVTALFRDAARQLRGQAAEEACYWRHVCAVVGHGEVLFKTRDPADNGRALGVQYGYGDSGLTYHDKGVGVLRRAGAEGAVAFCALAPAGAGRPAEPIARNRYTRVRVLTKVDDDYVVTGQLAAPRGELARHCGQPLLDAIERARFFLFEADLFFHLVREAKHLISYNVTIIADKIVVDAVDQVLEFESAVYDDDDDDDDNGEPGAVGAMCLDTSGGRGTDDGRAQSILVFLKLMLCAYYRYRLRLKQKMPTLHTKWKQAHSHPLLLRPLLGHTRHQLNVRLVAALVRRLCRALDPARASYSVAEDMYANLAAAPVASAFQKAVQRPVSTVTLVLARVGAPLLLHAVLEVSTTEIFVDLVVRLSVSKYKTRADLDANLDGCNVLLLEFTDLADVGESLEWALLNFLEDAA
;
A
#
# COMPACT_ATOMS: atom_id res chain seq x y z
N MET A 1 57.78 17.14 78.31
CA MET A 1 58.43 17.83 77.18
C MET A 1 58.64 16.82 76.06
N PRO A 2 57.70 16.73 75.10
CA PRO A 2 57.87 15.89 73.92
C PRO A 2 58.90 16.52 72.95
N PRO A 3 59.77 15.71 72.32
CA PRO A 3 60.74 16.19 71.33
C PRO A 3 60.04 16.63 70.02
N PRO A 4 60.69 17.50 69.22
CA PRO A 4 60.02 18.26 68.15
C PRO A 4 59.59 17.39 66.97
N ASP A 5 58.49 17.81 66.35
CA ASP A 5 57.91 17.30 65.10
C ASP A 5 58.98 17.06 64.02
N ILE A 6 59.16 15.79 63.65
CA ILE A 6 59.86 15.44 62.43
C ILE A 6 58.91 15.75 61.27
N ARG A 7 59.08 16.94 60.67
CA ARG A 7 58.44 17.25 59.38
C ARG A 7 59.16 16.45 58.31
N ILE A 8 58.50 15.41 57.80
CA ILE A 8 58.92 14.74 56.58
C ILE A 8 58.78 15.76 55.45
N HIS A 9 59.90 16.33 54.99
CA HIS A 9 59.95 17.05 53.74
C HIS A 9 59.82 16.02 52.61
N ALA A 10 58.58 15.73 52.20
CA ALA A 10 58.33 15.05 50.94
C ALA A 10 58.72 16.04 49.83
N GLU A 11 59.86 15.79 49.16
CA GLU A 11 60.21 16.54 47.97
C GLU A 11 59.16 16.31 46.89
N HIS A 12 58.60 17.38 46.33
CA HIS A 12 57.58 17.34 45.28
C HIS A 12 58.06 16.69 43.96
N SER A 13 59.35 16.39 43.84
CA SER A 13 59.97 15.65 42.73
C SER A 13 59.82 14.12 42.85
N LEU A 14 59.49 13.59 44.03
CA LEU A 14 59.29 12.15 44.26
C LEU A 14 57.87 11.68 43.94
N PHE A 15 56.90 12.60 43.83
CA PHE A 15 55.51 12.31 43.44
C PHE A 15 55.20 12.69 41.98
N GLY A 16 56.23 12.80 41.14
CA GLY A 16 56.11 13.23 39.74
C GLY A 16 56.07 12.12 38.69
N SER A 17 56.19 10.84 39.07
CA SER A 17 56.18 9.73 38.08
C SER A 17 55.89 8.35 38.68
N ALA A 18 55.32 8.27 39.87
CA ALA A 18 54.76 7.02 40.36
C ALA A 18 53.29 6.94 39.92
N ARG A 19 53.08 6.68 38.61
CA ARG A 19 51.82 6.07 38.17
C ARG A 19 51.69 4.79 38.97
N ASP A 20 50.65 4.71 39.79
CA ASP A 20 50.34 3.50 40.55
C ASP A 20 50.23 2.36 39.55
N GLN A 21 51.11 1.35 39.62
CA GLN A 21 51.26 0.34 38.57
C GLN A 21 49.99 -0.53 38.41
N HIS A 22 49.04 -0.35 39.32
CA HIS A 22 47.74 -1.03 39.38
C HIS A 22 46.55 -0.13 39.04
N LEU A 23 46.73 1.19 38.84
CA LEU A 23 45.72 2.06 38.25
C LEU A 23 46.03 2.21 36.75
N PRO A 24 45.20 1.64 35.86
CA PRO A 24 45.43 1.79 34.42
C PRO A 24 45.31 3.26 34.03
N ASP A 25 46.27 3.77 33.25
CA ASP A 25 46.10 5.05 32.56
C ASP A 25 44.92 4.94 31.59
N GLU A 26 43.90 5.75 31.81
CA GLU A 26 42.76 5.84 30.88
C GLU A 26 43.21 6.29 29.48
N ASP A 27 44.29 7.09 29.39
CA ASP A 27 44.88 7.55 28.14
C ASP A 27 45.73 6.47 27.42
N ALA A 28 46.03 5.34 28.06
CA ALA A 28 46.83 4.25 27.49
C ALA A 28 46.00 3.01 27.12
N LEU A 29 44.69 3.02 27.38
CA LEU A 29 43.79 1.92 27.06
C LEU A 29 43.72 1.69 25.55
N SER A 30 43.80 0.43 25.14
CA SER A 30 43.69 0.09 23.73
C SER A 30 42.24 0.26 23.26
N VAL A 31 42.04 0.59 21.98
CA VAL A 31 40.69 0.72 21.40
C VAL A 31 39.85 -0.55 21.60
N ALA A 32 40.49 -1.72 21.65
CA ALA A 32 39.82 -3.00 21.92
C ALA A 32 39.29 -3.14 23.36
N GLU A 33 39.85 -2.40 24.32
CA GLU A 33 39.40 -2.35 25.72
C GLU A 33 38.41 -1.20 25.95
N LEU A 34 38.58 -0.08 25.23
CA LEU A 34 37.67 1.08 25.29
C LEU A 34 36.29 0.76 24.73
N ILE A 35 36.20 0.06 23.59
CA ILE A 35 34.91 -0.28 22.97
C ILE A 35 33.98 -1.06 23.92
N PRO A 36 34.39 -2.17 24.56
CA PRO A 36 33.53 -2.89 25.49
C PRO A 36 33.19 -2.07 26.74
N GLN A 37 34.09 -1.21 27.22
CA GLN A 37 33.81 -0.31 28.34
C GLN A 37 32.74 0.73 27.98
N ILE A 38 32.88 1.40 26.83
CA ILE A 38 31.89 2.36 26.32
C ILE A 38 30.54 1.67 26.06
N LEU A 39 30.54 0.44 25.54
CA LEU A 39 29.33 -0.36 25.38
C LEU A 39 28.71 -0.76 26.73
N ALA A 40 29.50 -1.02 27.76
CA ALA A 40 28.98 -1.31 29.10
C ALA A 40 28.37 -0.06 29.76
N GLU A 41 28.97 1.11 29.56
CA GLU A 41 28.52 2.39 30.13
C GLU A 41 27.35 3.01 29.36
N ARG A 42 27.32 2.90 28.03
CA ARG A 42 26.37 3.60 27.14
C ARG A 42 25.46 2.67 26.35
N GLN A 43 25.61 1.35 26.45
CA GLN A 43 24.82 0.29 25.80
C GLN A 43 24.88 0.25 24.26
N SER A 44 25.03 1.37 23.56
CA SER A 44 25.06 1.45 22.09
C SER A 44 25.97 2.58 21.59
N LEU A 45 26.73 2.29 20.53
CA LEU A 45 27.57 3.29 19.84
C LEU A 45 26.79 4.12 18.80
N LEU A 46 25.60 3.68 18.39
CA LEU A 46 24.84 4.32 17.29
C LEU A 46 24.22 5.65 17.69
N HIS A 47 23.90 5.84 18.97
CA HIS A 47 23.27 7.05 19.48
C HIS A 47 24.28 8.06 20.05
N ILE A 48 25.57 7.74 19.99
CA ILE A 48 26.63 8.61 20.49
C ILE A 48 26.92 9.66 19.41
N SER A 49 26.52 10.91 19.66
CA SER A 49 26.87 12.05 18.82
C SER A 49 27.82 12.99 19.57
N GLU A 50 28.70 13.65 18.81
CA GLU A 50 29.66 14.63 19.36
C GLU A 50 28.96 15.76 20.11
N GLN A 51 27.77 16.16 19.67
CA GLN A 51 26.97 17.21 20.31
C GLN A 51 26.44 16.79 21.70
N LEU A 52 26.05 15.53 21.87
CA LEU A 52 25.60 15.00 23.15
C LEU A 52 26.77 14.89 24.14
N ILE A 53 27.92 14.41 23.69
CA ILE A 53 29.13 14.32 24.51
C ILE A 53 29.60 15.72 24.92
N ALA A 54 29.60 16.70 24.00
CA ALA A 54 29.97 18.08 24.31
C ALA A 54 29.02 18.72 25.34
N ALA A 55 27.72 18.43 25.24
CA ALA A 55 26.73 18.87 26.22
C ALA A 55 26.93 18.20 27.59
N GLU A 56 27.31 16.92 27.62
CA GLU A 56 27.59 16.18 28.86
C GLU A 56 28.87 16.66 29.54
N ILE A 57 29.94 16.90 28.77
CA ILE A 57 31.20 17.50 29.28
C ILE A 57 30.95 18.91 29.82
N ALA A 58 30.09 19.69 29.16
CA ALA A 58 29.70 21.02 29.64
C ALA A 58 28.87 20.97 30.94
N GLN A 59 28.14 19.88 31.19
CA GLN A 59 27.38 19.66 32.42
C GLN A 59 28.21 19.01 33.54
N ALA A 60 29.35 18.38 33.23
CA ALA A 60 30.24 17.77 34.19
C ALA A 60 31.02 18.84 35.00
N GLN A 61 30.57 19.12 36.22
CA GLN A 61 31.33 19.91 37.20
C GLN A 61 32.40 19.07 37.91
N PRO A 62 33.53 19.66 38.36
CA PRO A 62 34.57 18.94 39.10
C PRO A 62 34.00 18.39 40.42
N PRO A 63 34.52 17.25 40.91
CA PRO A 63 33.90 16.49 41.99
C PRO A 63 33.82 17.31 43.29
N GLN A 64 32.61 17.65 43.70
CA GLN A 64 32.34 17.98 45.11
C GLN A 64 32.46 16.70 45.93
N PRO A 65 33.04 16.72 47.14
CA PRO A 65 33.11 15.55 48.01
C PRO A 65 31.70 15.26 48.55
N ALA A 66 30.91 14.55 47.76
CA ALA A 66 29.65 13.97 48.19
C ALA A 66 29.95 12.77 49.10
N ALA A 67 29.36 12.78 50.29
CA ALA A 67 29.50 11.75 51.31
C ALA A 67 29.28 10.35 50.72
N GLU A 68 30.18 9.44 51.08
CA GLU A 68 30.11 8.00 50.79
C GLU A 68 28.76 7.44 51.27
N THR A 69 27.81 7.37 50.35
CA THR A 69 26.65 6.50 50.47
C THR A 69 26.80 5.51 49.33
N PRO A 70 27.00 4.20 49.60
CA PRO A 70 27.17 3.24 48.52
C PRO A 70 25.90 3.26 47.66
N PRO A 71 26.01 3.44 46.33
CA PRO A 71 24.86 3.41 45.46
C PRO A 71 24.19 2.02 45.58
N PRO A 72 22.85 1.94 45.61
CA PRO A 72 22.16 0.68 45.50
C PRO A 72 22.58 0.02 44.18
N SER A 73 23.06 -1.22 44.25
CA SER A 73 23.37 -2.03 43.09
C SER A 73 22.23 -1.95 42.08
N PRO A 74 22.49 -1.57 40.81
CA PRO A 74 21.45 -1.58 39.80
C PRO A 74 20.89 -3.00 39.70
N PRO A 75 19.55 -3.18 39.63
CA PRO A 75 19.01 -4.48 39.27
C PRO A 75 19.62 -4.84 37.91
N ALA A 76 20.26 -6.00 37.80
CA ALA A 76 20.66 -6.54 36.52
C ALA A 76 19.39 -6.74 35.70
N ALA A 77 19.05 -5.72 34.91
CA ALA A 77 18.07 -5.86 33.85
C ALA A 77 18.71 -6.82 32.85
N ASP A 78 18.20 -8.05 32.81
CA ASP A 78 18.47 -9.04 31.76
C ASP A 78 17.87 -8.50 30.45
N ASP A 79 18.43 -7.42 29.92
CA ASP A 79 18.09 -6.82 28.62
C ASP A 79 18.87 -7.49 27.49
N GLY A 80 19.29 -8.75 27.68
CA GLY A 80 19.77 -9.59 26.60
C GLY A 80 18.62 -9.84 25.63
N SER A 81 18.89 -9.70 24.32
CA SER A 81 17.91 -10.07 23.29
C SER A 81 17.36 -11.48 23.60
N ALA A 82 16.07 -11.74 23.36
CA ALA A 82 15.47 -13.04 23.70
C ALA A 82 16.24 -14.25 23.14
N LEU A 83 16.95 -14.04 22.01
CA LEU A 83 17.85 -15.02 21.40
C LEU A 83 19.12 -15.27 22.23
N GLU A 84 19.70 -14.22 22.83
CA GLU A 84 20.87 -14.31 23.69
C GLU A 84 20.53 -14.99 25.02
N LEU A 85 19.40 -14.63 25.65
CA LEU A 85 18.90 -15.35 26.82
C LEU A 85 18.68 -16.83 26.50
N PHE A 86 18.07 -17.14 25.35
CA PHE A 86 17.89 -18.53 24.90
C PHE A 86 19.23 -19.25 24.70
N ARG A 87 20.23 -18.60 24.09
CA ARG A 87 21.57 -19.18 23.90
C ARG A 87 22.26 -19.43 25.24
N SER A 88 22.23 -18.45 26.14
CA SER A 88 22.78 -18.58 27.49
C SER A 88 22.13 -19.74 28.25
N GLN A 89 20.80 -19.83 28.26
CA GLN A 89 20.07 -20.94 28.88
C GLN A 89 20.41 -22.29 28.25
N LYS A 90 20.56 -22.33 26.92
CA LYS A 90 20.98 -23.54 26.21
C LYS A 90 22.39 -23.97 26.61
N ASP A 91 23.34 -23.04 26.71
CA ASP A 91 24.72 -23.35 27.07
C ASP A 91 24.81 -23.84 28.53
N GLN A 92 24.07 -23.22 29.44
CA GLN A 92 23.93 -23.69 30.83
C GLN A 92 23.36 -25.12 30.88
N LEU A 93 22.30 -25.40 30.11
CA LEU A 93 21.70 -26.73 30.02
C LEU A 93 22.71 -27.77 29.50
N VAL A 94 23.49 -27.42 28.48
CA VAL A 94 24.54 -28.31 27.95
C VAL A 94 25.63 -28.56 28.98
N ALA A 95 26.06 -27.55 29.74
CA ALA A 95 27.06 -27.70 30.80
C ALA A 95 26.56 -28.63 31.93
N HIS A 96 25.33 -28.43 32.40
CA HIS A 96 24.73 -29.31 33.41
C HIS A 96 24.58 -30.75 32.91
N LEU A 97 24.16 -30.92 31.66
CA LEU A 97 24.05 -32.24 31.04
C LEU A 97 25.42 -32.92 30.87
N GLY A 98 26.45 -32.16 30.48
CA GLY A 98 27.82 -32.65 30.41
C GLY A 98 28.36 -33.10 31.78
N SER A 99 28.09 -32.35 32.85
CA SER A 99 28.49 -32.74 34.21
C SER A 99 27.79 -34.03 34.66
N ALA A 100 26.47 -34.12 34.46
CA ALA A 100 25.70 -35.32 34.82
C ALA A 100 26.15 -36.54 34.00
N LEU A 101 26.47 -36.36 32.72
CA LEU A 101 27.01 -37.42 31.87
C LEU A 101 28.39 -37.89 32.37
N ASN A 102 29.24 -36.98 32.81
CA ASN A 102 30.55 -37.33 33.36
C ASN A 102 30.43 -38.12 34.66
N GLU A 103 29.57 -37.69 35.60
CA GLU A 103 29.33 -38.40 36.87
C GLU A 103 28.74 -39.80 36.67
N THR A 104 27.80 -39.93 35.73
CA THR A 104 27.22 -41.23 35.38
C THR A 104 28.23 -42.14 34.68
N SER A 105 29.12 -41.57 33.87
CA SER A 105 30.23 -42.31 33.24
C SER A 105 31.24 -42.82 34.28
N LEU A 106 31.60 -42.01 35.28
CA LEU A 106 32.44 -42.45 36.40
C LEU A 106 31.78 -43.58 37.20
N SER A 107 30.47 -43.48 37.43
CA SER A 107 29.71 -44.53 38.12
C SER A 107 29.67 -45.84 37.32
N LEU A 108 29.51 -45.74 36.00
CA LEU A 108 29.57 -46.87 35.09
C LEU A 108 30.96 -47.53 35.09
N ASP A 109 32.02 -46.73 35.06
CA ASP A 109 33.40 -47.18 35.15
C ASP A 109 33.67 -47.91 36.47
N PHE A 110 33.21 -47.36 37.60
CA PHE A 110 33.34 -47.98 38.92
C PHE A 110 32.66 -49.35 38.99
N VAL A 111 31.40 -49.45 38.54
CA VAL A 111 30.66 -50.73 38.54
C VAL A 111 31.28 -51.72 37.55
N SER A 112 31.75 -51.25 36.40
CA SER A 112 32.39 -52.09 35.38
C SER A 112 33.72 -52.65 35.89
N LEU A 113 34.50 -51.86 36.64
CA LEU A 113 35.74 -52.31 37.28
C LEU A 113 35.43 -53.34 38.37
N LEU A 114 34.42 -53.13 39.20
CA LEU A 114 33.99 -54.11 40.21
C LEU A 114 33.55 -55.45 39.57
N MET A 115 32.76 -55.40 38.49
CA MET A 115 32.31 -56.61 37.77
C MET A 115 33.42 -57.29 36.98
N SER A 116 34.49 -56.57 36.64
CA SER A 116 35.57 -57.11 35.82
C SER A 116 36.37 -58.23 36.49
N ALA A 117 36.27 -58.38 37.82
CA ALA A 117 36.82 -59.51 38.57
C ALA A 117 36.19 -60.86 38.15
N GLU A 118 34.89 -60.86 37.84
CA GLU A 118 34.12 -62.08 37.51
C GLU A 118 33.85 -62.22 36.01
N ARG A 119 33.65 -61.09 35.30
CA ARG A 119 33.22 -61.08 33.89
C ARG A 119 34.04 -60.10 33.03
N PRO A 120 35.36 -60.29 32.88
CA PRO A 120 36.26 -59.33 32.26
C PRO A 120 35.93 -59.02 30.79
N ARG A 121 35.40 -59.98 30.02
CA ARG A 121 35.11 -59.80 28.59
C ARG A 121 33.96 -58.83 28.30
N VAL A 122 32.96 -58.78 29.17
CA VAL A 122 31.77 -57.93 28.98
C VAL A 122 32.04 -56.53 29.51
N THR A 123 32.76 -56.43 30.63
CA THR A 123 33.08 -55.15 31.30
C THR A 123 34.20 -54.37 30.61
N ALA A 124 35.09 -55.03 29.88
CA ALA A 124 36.13 -54.34 29.09
C ALA A 124 35.54 -53.52 27.94
N LEU A 125 34.30 -53.78 27.51
CA LEU A 125 33.63 -52.97 26.49
C LEU A 125 32.96 -51.71 27.06
N THR A 126 32.66 -51.68 28.36
CA THR A 126 31.96 -50.56 29.02
C THR A 126 32.90 -49.65 29.81
N LEU A 127 34.13 -50.10 30.08
CA LEU A 127 35.16 -49.29 30.73
C LEU A 127 35.72 -48.24 29.79
N SER A 128 35.93 -47.02 30.30
CA SER A 128 36.62 -45.97 29.56
C SER A 128 38.07 -46.38 29.21
N PRO A 129 38.57 -46.00 28.03
CA PRO A 129 39.92 -46.39 27.59
C PRO A 129 41.02 -45.81 28.49
N HIS A 130 40.77 -44.65 29.12
CA HIS A 130 41.69 -44.05 30.09
C HIS A 130 41.84 -44.95 31.33
N LEU A 131 40.73 -45.45 31.88
CA LEU A 131 40.75 -46.31 33.06
C LEU A 131 41.36 -47.70 32.76
N GLN A 132 41.11 -48.25 31.57
CA GLN A 132 41.72 -49.53 31.15
C GLN A 132 43.24 -49.48 31.10
N SER A 133 43.82 -48.32 30.78
CA SER A 133 45.27 -48.15 30.71
C SER A 133 45.93 -47.94 32.08
N THR A 134 45.17 -47.46 33.07
CA THR A 134 45.69 -47.03 34.37
C THR A 134 45.47 -48.06 35.48
N ALA A 135 44.38 -48.83 35.44
CA ALA A 135 44.07 -49.84 36.44
C ALA A 135 43.85 -51.22 35.80
N PRO A 136 44.42 -52.30 36.38
CA PRO A 136 44.12 -53.64 35.92
C PRO A 136 42.68 -54.04 36.26
N LEU A 137 42.11 -54.92 35.43
CA LEU A 137 40.78 -55.51 35.65
C LEU A 137 40.76 -56.27 36.99
N GLY A 138 39.65 -56.14 37.72
CA GLY A 138 39.42 -56.80 39.01
C GLY A 138 40.09 -56.13 40.22
N SER A 139 40.49 -54.86 40.10
CA SER A 139 41.15 -54.10 41.17
C SER A 139 40.23 -53.68 42.32
N LEU A 140 38.91 -53.85 42.21
CA LEU A 140 37.94 -53.63 43.28
C LEU A 140 37.35 -54.97 43.75
N SER A 141 37.12 -55.09 45.06
CA SER A 141 36.41 -56.22 45.68
C SER A 141 35.17 -55.73 46.42
N ALA A 142 34.17 -56.61 46.57
CA ALA A 142 32.99 -56.35 47.39
C ALA A 142 33.01 -57.31 48.59
N ASP A 143 33.05 -56.75 49.80
CA ASP A 143 33.01 -57.53 51.04
C ASP A 143 31.69 -57.33 51.79
N ARG A 144 31.25 -58.36 52.52
CA ARG A 144 29.97 -58.37 53.24
C ARG A 144 30.15 -57.82 54.64
N LEU A 145 29.95 -56.50 54.78
CA LEU A 145 29.91 -55.84 56.08
C LEU A 145 28.69 -56.27 56.92
N ARG A 146 28.84 -56.34 58.25
CA ARG A 146 27.73 -56.67 59.17
C ARG A 146 26.76 -55.48 59.27
N PRO A 147 25.43 -55.71 59.27
CA PRO A 147 24.44 -54.63 59.29
C PRO A 147 24.41 -53.80 60.59
N ALA A 148 25.14 -54.20 61.63
CA ALA A 148 25.30 -53.43 62.86
C ALA A 148 26.13 -52.15 62.65
N ASP A 149 27.08 -52.17 61.70
CA ASP A 149 27.95 -51.03 61.40
C ASP A 149 27.28 -50.02 60.45
N ALA A 150 26.16 -50.40 59.82
CA ALA A 150 25.40 -49.57 58.87
C ALA A 150 24.09 -48.99 59.45
N ARG A 151 23.75 -49.29 60.71
CA ARG A 151 22.42 -49.01 61.30
C ARG A 151 22.22 -47.60 61.87
N ALA A 152 23.13 -46.68 61.58
CA ALA A 152 22.97 -45.28 61.93
C ALA A 152 22.89 -44.42 60.66
N ALA A 153 21.98 -44.73 59.73
CA ALA A 153 21.36 -43.62 59.00
C ALA A 153 20.53 -42.88 60.06
N PRO A 154 20.95 -41.68 60.51
CA PRO A 154 20.29 -41.04 61.63
C PRO A 154 18.82 -40.85 61.26
N ALA A 155 17.87 -41.01 62.19
CA ALA A 155 16.45 -40.70 61.93
C ALA A 155 16.28 -39.29 61.28
N ALA A 156 17.24 -38.40 61.54
CA ALA A 156 17.44 -37.12 60.88
C ALA A 156 17.53 -37.21 59.33
N ALA A 157 18.22 -38.19 58.75
CA ALA A 157 18.35 -38.34 57.29
C ALA A 157 17.00 -38.68 56.63
N GLN A 158 16.17 -39.51 57.29
CA GLN A 158 14.82 -39.82 56.80
C GLN A 158 13.89 -38.61 56.91
N SER A 159 13.96 -37.86 58.02
CA SER A 159 13.18 -36.63 58.16
C SER A 159 13.61 -35.55 57.17
N VAL A 160 14.91 -35.44 56.87
CA VAL A 160 15.44 -34.53 55.83
C VAL A 160 14.93 -34.94 54.45
N GLY A 161 14.94 -36.23 54.12
CA GLY A 161 14.39 -36.73 52.85
C GLY A 161 12.89 -36.46 52.68
N LEU A 162 12.10 -36.58 53.77
CA LEU A 162 10.69 -36.19 53.76
C LEU A 162 10.51 -34.66 53.60
N GLY A 163 11.35 -33.87 54.27
CA GLY A 163 11.39 -32.42 54.12
C GLY A 163 11.67 -31.96 52.69
N TRP A 164 12.68 -32.56 52.03
CA TRP A 164 13.00 -32.29 50.62
C TRP A 164 11.85 -32.62 49.69
N LYS A 165 11.15 -33.75 49.91
CA LYS A 165 9.94 -34.09 49.14
C LYS A 165 8.83 -33.06 49.32
N TYR A 166 8.59 -32.60 50.55
CA TYR A 166 7.57 -31.58 50.82
C TYR A 166 7.93 -30.23 50.19
N GLN A 167 9.20 -29.82 50.29
CA GLN A 167 9.70 -28.61 49.64
C GLN A 167 9.57 -28.70 48.12
N ALA A 168 9.92 -29.84 47.52
CA ALA A 168 9.74 -30.08 46.09
C ALA A 168 8.26 -30.00 45.67
N LEU A 169 7.36 -30.65 46.42
CA LEU A 169 5.91 -30.55 46.16
C LEU A 169 5.41 -29.11 46.25
N ARG A 170 5.83 -28.37 47.28
CA ARG A 170 5.48 -26.95 47.41
C ARG A 170 6.01 -26.14 46.21
N GLY A 171 7.25 -26.38 45.78
CA GLY A 171 7.83 -25.77 44.58
C GLY A 171 7.01 -26.05 43.33
N VAL A 172 6.63 -27.31 43.11
CA VAL A 172 5.75 -27.72 41.98
C VAL A 172 4.39 -27.03 42.04
N THR A 173 3.76 -26.94 43.21
CA THR A 173 2.48 -26.24 43.34
C THR A 173 2.60 -24.73 43.07
N ALA A 174 3.71 -24.10 43.43
CA ALA A 174 3.98 -22.70 43.12
C ALA A 174 4.14 -22.51 41.60
N LEU A 175 4.96 -23.35 40.96
CA LEU A 175 5.17 -23.34 39.51
C LEU A 175 3.86 -23.49 38.74
N PHE A 176 2.99 -24.43 39.13
CA PHE A 176 1.69 -24.59 38.48
C PHE A 176 0.76 -23.39 38.68
N ARG A 177 0.81 -22.73 39.85
CA ARG A 177 0.03 -21.51 40.08
C ARG A 177 0.52 -20.36 39.22
N ASP A 178 1.83 -20.21 39.08
CA ASP A 178 2.43 -19.14 38.27
C ASP A 178 2.19 -19.38 36.78
N ALA A 179 2.37 -20.62 36.30
CA ALA A 179 1.99 -21.00 34.94
C ALA A 179 0.49 -20.76 34.67
N ALA A 180 -0.38 -21.10 35.62
CA ALA A 180 -1.82 -20.83 35.48
C ALA A 180 -2.14 -19.32 35.43
N ARG A 181 -1.40 -18.47 36.15
CA ARG A 181 -1.55 -17.01 36.05
C ARG A 181 -1.10 -16.50 34.69
N GLN A 182 0.05 -16.95 34.20
CA GLN A 182 0.56 -16.59 32.87
C GLN A 182 -0.40 -17.00 31.76
N LEU A 183 -0.90 -18.25 31.79
CA LEU A 183 -1.88 -18.74 30.81
C LEU A 183 -3.19 -17.96 30.84
N ARG A 184 -3.65 -17.50 32.02
CA ARG A 184 -4.82 -16.62 32.11
C ARG A 184 -4.57 -15.25 31.49
N GLY A 185 -3.38 -14.68 31.66
CA GLY A 185 -2.97 -13.44 30.99
C GLY A 185 -3.02 -13.59 29.47
N GLN A 186 -2.37 -14.64 28.94
CA GLN A 186 -2.39 -14.95 27.51
C GLN A 186 -3.81 -15.20 26.98
N ALA A 187 -4.68 -15.85 27.75
CA ALA A 187 -6.08 -16.06 27.36
C ALA A 187 -6.88 -14.74 27.30
N ALA A 188 -6.56 -13.76 28.14
CA ALA A 188 -7.19 -12.44 28.09
C ALA A 188 -6.75 -11.64 26.85
N GLU A 189 -5.46 -11.68 26.52
CA GLU A 189 -4.92 -11.11 25.27
C GLU A 189 -5.56 -11.77 24.04
N GLU A 190 -5.70 -13.10 24.06
CA GLU A 190 -6.36 -13.88 23.02
C GLU A 190 -7.83 -13.46 22.86
N ALA A 191 -8.55 -13.30 23.97
CA ALA A 191 -9.93 -12.83 23.95
C ALA A 191 -10.05 -11.43 23.33
N CYS A 192 -9.10 -10.53 23.63
CA CYS A 192 -9.04 -9.20 23.00
C CYS A 192 -8.82 -9.30 21.48
N TYR A 193 -7.88 -10.16 21.05
CA TYR A 193 -7.62 -10.44 19.64
C TYR A 193 -8.90 -10.91 18.91
N TRP A 194 -9.56 -11.95 19.44
CA TRP A 194 -10.77 -12.50 18.81
C TRP A 194 -11.94 -11.53 18.81
N ARG A 195 -12.04 -10.64 19.81
CA ARG A 195 -13.05 -9.57 19.82
C ARG A 195 -12.87 -8.62 18.64
N HIS A 196 -11.64 -8.20 18.34
CA HIS A 196 -11.34 -7.37 17.16
C HIS A 196 -11.63 -8.12 15.86
N VAL A 197 -11.25 -9.40 15.76
CA VAL A 197 -11.56 -10.24 14.59
C VAL A 197 -13.07 -10.39 14.38
N CYS A 198 -13.84 -10.57 15.46
CA CYS A 198 -15.30 -10.60 15.38
C CYS A 198 -15.89 -9.28 14.90
N ALA A 199 -15.30 -8.13 15.27
CA ALA A 199 -15.73 -6.83 14.75
C ALA A 199 -15.50 -6.72 13.23
N VAL A 200 -14.37 -7.21 12.73
CA VAL A 200 -14.07 -7.29 11.29
C VAL A 200 -15.08 -8.17 10.54
N VAL A 201 -15.44 -9.33 11.08
CA VAL A 201 -16.50 -10.18 10.50
C VAL A 201 -17.86 -9.50 10.56
N GLY A 202 -18.16 -8.80 11.66
CA GLY A 202 -19.39 -8.02 11.82
C GLY A 202 -19.53 -6.88 10.80
N HIS A 203 -18.41 -6.32 10.34
CA HIS A 203 -18.35 -5.34 9.25
C HIS A 203 -18.59 -5.94 7.87
N GLY A 204 -18.60 -7.28 7.74
CA GLY A 204 -18.81 -7.97 6.46
C GLY A 204 -17.53 -8.22 5.66
N GLU A 205 -16.35 -8.09 6.28
CA GLU A 205 -15.09 -8.41 5.63
C GLU A 205 -14.88 -9.93 5.50
N VAL A 206 -14.25 -10.35 4.40
CA VAL A 206 -13.96 -11.77 4.16
C VAL A 206 -12.65 -12.15 4.82
N LEU A 207 -12.72 -13.09 5.78
CA LEU A 207 -11.56 -13.67 6.43
C LEU A 207 -11.19 -15.03 5.82
N PHE A 208 -9.90 -15.29 5.69
CA PHE A 208 -9.38 -16.58 5.26
C PHE A 208 -8.08 -16.94 5.96
N LYS A 209 -7.71 -18.22 5.94
CA LYS A 209 -6.46 -18.68 6.55
C LYS A 209 -5.32 -18.46 5.57
N THR A 210 -4.27 -17.79 6.03
CA THR A 210 -3.06 -17.55 5.24
C THR A 210 -1.80 -17.80 6.07
N ARG A 211 -0.65 -17.74 5.41
CA ARG A 211 0.64 -17.71 6.09
C ARG A 211 1.18 -16.30 6.07
N ASP A 212 1.66 -15.82 7.20
CA ASP A 212 2.34 -14.53 7.25
C ASP A 212 3.66 -14.64 6.48
N PRO A 213 3.94 -13.79 5.48
CA PRO A 213 5.22 -13.81 4.78
C PRO A 213 6.42 -13.43 5.65
N ALA A 214 6.23 -12.72 6.78
CA ALA A 214 7.33 -12.38 7.69
C ALA A 214 7.79 -13.59 8.52
N ASP A 215 6.84 -14.25 9.20
CA ASP A 215 7.15 -15.32 10.16
C ASP A 215 6.89 -16.73 9.61
N ASN A 216 6.32 -16.86 8.41
CA ASN A 216 5.79 -18.09 7.83
C ASN A 216 4.76 -18.83 8.73
N GLY A 217 4.29 -18.14 9.77
CA GLY A 217 3.32 -18.62 10.75
C GLY A 217 1.90 -18.64 10.20
N ARG A 218 1.01 -19.37 10.87
CA ARG A 218 -0.41 -19.36 10.53
C ARG A 218 -1.03 -18.04 10.98
N ALA A 219 -1.64 -17.31 10.06
CA ALA A 219 -2.30 -16.05 10.33
C ALA A 219 -3.68 -15.97 9.68
N LEU A 220 -4.47 -14.99 10.11
CA LEU A 220 -5.75 -14.65 9.48
C LEU A 220 -5.52 -13.55 8.45
N GLY A 221 -5.94 -13.82 7.22
CA GLY A 221 -5.95 -12.85 6.14
C GLY A 221 -7.32 -12.20 6.01
N VAL A 222 -7.34 -10.92 5.64
CA VAL A 222 -8.53 -10.15 5.24
C VAL A 222 -8.44 -9.87 3.76
N GLN A 223 -9.49 -10.18 3.02
CA GLN A 223 -9.61 -9.76 1.63
C GLN A 223 -10.36 -8.43 1.58
N TYR A 224 -9.63 -7.34 1.34
CA TYR A 224 -10.20 -5.99 1.26
C TYR A 224 -10.38 -5.51 -0.19
N GLY A 225 -9.72 -6.17 -1.16
CA GLY A 225 -9.77 -5.80 -2.58
C GLY A 225 -10.72 -6.60 -3.46
N TYR A 226 -10.70 -6.26 -4.74
CA TYR A 226 -11.67 -6.73 -5.75
C TYR A 226 -11.17 -7.93 -6.59
N GLY A 227 -10.27 -8.76 -6.04
CA GLY A 227 -9.71 -9.93 -6.75
C GLY A 227 -10.78 -10.84 -7.39
N ASP A 228 -11.89 -11.04 -6.68
CA ASP A 228 -12.99 -11.90 -7.15
C ASP A 228 -13.72 -11.32 -8.35
N SER A 229 -13.87 -9.99 -8.42
CA SER A 229 -14.46 -9.26 -9.54
C SER A 229 -13.64 -9.33 -10.83
N GLY A 230 -12.43 -9.91 -10.76
CA GLY A 230 -11.54 -10.04 -11.90
C GLY A 230 -10.56 -8.89 -12.03
N LEU A 231 -10.24 -8.20 -10.94
CA LEU A 231 -9.12 -7.26 -10.91
C LEU A 231 -7.88 -7.85 -11.62
N THR A 232 -7.36 -7.14 -12.62
CA THR A 232 -6.12 -7.53 -13.34
C THR A 232 -4.88 -6.83 -12.80
N TYR A 233 -5.07 -5.92 -11.86
CA TYR A 233 -3.99 -5.31 -11.11
C TYR A 233 -3.15 -6.36 -10.39
N HIS A 234 -1.87 -6.05 -10.20
CA HIS A 234 -0.90 -6.95 -9.59
C HIS A 234 -1.23 -7.25 -8.13
N ASP A 235 -1.75 -6.25 -7.42
CA ASP A 235 -2.26 -6.42 -6.06
C ASP A 235 -3.72 -6.89 -6.10
N LYS A 236 -4.00 -7.98 -5.38
CA LYS A 236 -5.34 -8.56 -5.25
C LYS A 236 -6.12 -7.98 -4.06
N GLY A 237 -5.47 -7.18 -3.22
CA GLY A 237 -6.02 -6.58 -2.01
C GLY A 237 -6.23 -7.60 -0.91
N VAL A 238 -5.13 -8.24 -0.51
CA VAL A 238 -5.08 -9.15 0.62
C VAL A 238 -4.24 -8.51 1.72
N GLY A 239 -4.73 -8.51 2.95
CA GLY A 239 -3.95 -8.12 4.13
C GLY A 239 -3.93 -9.23 5.18
N VAL A 240 -3.03 -9.12 6.14
CA VAL A 240 -2.92 -10.02 7.29
C VAL A 240 -3.21 -9.25 8.57
N LEU A 241 -3.94 -9.90 9.49
CA LEU A 241 -4.16 -9.40 10.84
C LEU A 241 -3.04 -9.88 11.75
N ARG A 242 -2.17 -8.95 12.17
CA ARG A 242 -1.07 -9.20 13.10
C ARG A 242 -1.44 -8.72 14.50
N ARG A 243 -0.83 -9.34 15.51
CA ARG A 243 -0.89 -8.81 16.87
C ARG A 243 0.04 -7.62 16.96
N ALA A 244 -0.49 -6.50 17.41
CA ALA A 244 0.27 -5.28 17.66
C ALA A 244 0.27 -5.00 19.16
N GLY A 245 1.47 -4.87 19.73
CA GLY A 245 1.65 -4.56 21.15
C GLY A 245 1.32 -5.69 22.12
N ALA A 246 1.51 -5.41 23.41
CA ALA A 246 1.35 -6.36 24.50
C ALA A 246 -0.11 -6.63 24.91
N GLU A 247 -1.07 -5.76 24.51
CA GLU A 247 -2.47 -5.82 24.98
C GLU A 247 -3.40 -6.69 24.09
N GLY A 248 -2.84 -7.42 23.12
CA GLY A 248 -3.63 -8.21 22.17
C GLY A 248 -4.38 -7.37 21.14
N ALA A 249 -3.96 -6.12 20.91
CA ALA A 249 -4.50 -5.29 19.83
C ALA A 249 -4.14 -5.90 18.47
N VAL A 250 -4.97 -5.60 17.47
CA VAL A 250 -4.81 -6.15 16.12
C VAL A 250 -4.42 -5.02 15.18
N ALA A 251 -3.31 -5.19 14.47
CA ALA A 251 -2.93 -4.34 13.35
C ALA A 251 -3.23 -5.04 12.03
N PHE A 252 -3.71 -4.24 11.08
CA PHE A 252 -3.87 -4.66 9.70
C PHE A 252 -2.58 -4.35 8.92
N CYS A 253 -2.06 -5.34 8.21
CA CYS A 253 -0.92 -5.16 7.31
C CYS A 253 -1.30 -5.64 5.90
N ALA A 254 -1.39 -4.72 4.95
CA ALA A 254 -1.60 -5.07 3.55
C ALA A 254 -0.40 -5.89 3.03
N LEU A 255 -0.68 -7.00 2.33
CA LEU A 255 0.34 -7.83 1.71
C LEU A 255 0.60 -7.35 0.27
N ALA A 256 1.82 -6.91 0.00
CA ALA A 256 2.28 -6.77 -1.38
C ALA A 256 2.40 -8.16 -2.04
N PRO A 257 2.14 -8.28 -3.36
CA PRO A 257 2.24 -9.56 -4.06
C PRO A 257 3.65 -10.15 -3.94
N ALA A 258 3.71 -11.44 -3.55
CA ALA A 258 4.92 -12.23 -3.46
C ALA A 258 5.59 -12.32 -4.85
N GLY A 259 6.67 -11.57 -5.03
CA GLY A 259 7.40 -11.46 -6.31
C GLY A 259 8.28 -10.22 -6.42
N ALA A 260 8.00 -9.17 -5.65
CA ALA A 260 8.94 -8.07 -5.47
C ALA A 260 9.91 -8.45 -4.34
N GLY A 261 11.11 -8.93 -4.68
CA GLY A 261 12.20 -9.22 -3.73
C GLY A 261 12.78 -7.98 -3.02
N ARG A 262 11.99 -6.91 -2.87
CA ARG A 262 12.29 -5.79 -1.97
C ARG A 262 11.60 -6.07 -0.64
N PRO A 263 12.28 -5.88 0.51
CA PRO A 263 11.57 -5.78 1.78
C PRO A 263 10.45 -4.77 1.56
N ALA A 264 9.23 -5.14 1.93
CA ALA A 264 8.08 -4.28 1.80
C ALA A 264 8.39 -2.98 2.55
N GLU A 265 8.78 -1.93 1.80
CA GLU A 265 8.76 -0.57 2.33
C GLU A 265 7.34 -0.35 2.86
N PRO A 266 7.21 0.27 4.04
CA PRO A 266 5.96 0.38 4.74
C PRO A 266 5.00 1.13 3.83
N ILE A 267 4.07 0.39 3.22
CA ILE A 267 3.02 0.90 2.35
C ILE A 267 3.61 1.42 1.03
N ALA A 268 3.24 0.80 -0.09
CA ALA A 268 3.30 1.46 -1.38
C ALA A 268 2.57 2.80 -1.20
N ARG A 269 3.32 3.90 -1.10
CA ARG A 269 2.86 5.25 -0.71
C ARG A 269 1.41 5.44 -1.13
N ASN A 270 0.51 5.70 -0.19
CA ASN A 270 -0.90 5.87 -0.45
C ASN A 270 -1.12 6.79 -1.66
N ARG A 271 -1.45 6.25 -2.85
CA ARG A 271 -1.60 7.04 -4.08
C ARG A 271 -3.06 7.22 -4.42
N TYR A 272 -3.43 8.40 -4.91
CA TYR A 272 -4.77 8.69 -5.40
C TYR A 272 -4.74 9.33 -6.79
N THR A 273 -5.82 9.15 -7.55
CA THR A 273 -5.94 9.74 -8.88
C THR A 273 -6.43 11.18 -8.76
N ARG A 274 -5.63 12.13 -9.22
CA ARG A 274 -5.96 13.55 -9.31
C ARG A 274 -6.24 13.94 -10.75
N VAL A 275 -7.29 14.72 -10.96
CA VAL A 275 -7.66 15.27 -12.27
C VAL A 275 -7.44 16.78 -12.25
N ARG A 276 -6.73 17.31 -13.25
CA ARG A 276 -6.57 18.75 -13.49
C ARG A 276 -7.08 19.10 -14.88
N VAL A 277 -7.75 20.24 -14.98
CA VAL A 277 -8.21 20.83 -16.24
C VAL A 277 -7.41 22.11 -16.43
N LEU A 278 -6.68 22.19 -17.53
CA LEU A 278 -5.97 23.38 -17.95
C LEU A 278 -6.67 23.95 -19.16
N THR A 279 -6.97 25.24 -19.13
CA THR A 279 -7.53 25.96 -20.28
C THR A 279 -6.51 26.96 -20.77
N LYS A 280 -6.46 27.14 -22.09
CA LYS A 280 -5.60 28.15 -22.69
C LYS A 280 -6.20 29.55 -22.45
N VAL A 281 -5.50 30.39 -21.70
CA VAL A 281 -5.85 31.80 -21.45
C VAL A 281 -4.64 32.63 -21.85
N ASP A 282 -4.82 33.58 -22.77
CA ASP A 282 -3.75 34.49 -23.25
C ASP A 282 -2.46 33.78 -23.70
N ASP A 283 -2.63 32.72 -24.50
CA ASP A 283 -1.57 31.84 -25.03
C ASP A 283 -0.84 30.91 -24.04
N ASP A 284 -1.11 31.01 -22.74
CA ASP A 284 -0.57 30.12 -21.71
C ASP A 284 -1.65 29.15 -21.16
N TYR A 285 -1.21 27.96 -20.73
CA TYR A 285 -2.08 26.98 -20.08
C TYR A 285 -2.14 27.24 -18.58
N VAL A 286 -3.31 27.69 -18.09
CA VAL A 286 -3.57 27.93 -16.67
C VAL A 286 -4.47 26.83 -16.13
N VAL A 287 -4.20 26.37 -14.91
CA VAL A 287 -5.06 25.41 -14.20
C VAL A 287 -6.36 26.10 -13.81
N THR A 288 -7.46 25.70 -14.42
CA THR A 288 -8.80 26.29 -14.18
C THR A 288 -9.76 25.35 -13.45
N GLY A 289 -9.41 24.07 -13.36
CA GLY A 289 -10.15 23.11 -12.57
C GLY A 289 -9.21 22.12 -11.89
N GLN A 290 -9.35 21.95 -10.58
CA GLN A 290 -8.56 20.98 -9.84
C GLN A 290 -9.39 20.29 -8.76
N LEU A 291 -9.18 18.99 -8.61
CA LEU A 291 -9.80 18.24 -7.54
C LEU A 291 -9.08 18.46 -6.19
N ALA A 292 -9.88 18.69 -5.14
CA ALA A 292 -9.44 18.70 -3.75
C ALA A 292 -9.01 17.30 -3.27
N ALA A 293 -8.07 17.23 -2.33
CA ALA A 293 -7.63 15.97 -1.76
C ALA A 293 -8.82 15.18 -1.14
N PRO A 294 -8.84 13.83 -1.22
CA PRO A 294 -9.98 13.00 -0.82
C PRO A 294 -10.20 12.89 0.71
N ARG A 295 -9.90 13.94 1.49
CA ARG A 295 -10.00 13.95 2.97
C ARG A 295 -11.37 13.53 3.49
N GLY A 296 -12.45 14.08 2.91
CA GLY A 296 -13.81 13.76 3.34
C GLY A 296 -14.24 12.31 3.07
N GLU A 297 -13.59 11.61 2.14
CA GLU A 297 -13.83 10.18 1.89
C GLU A 297 -13.04 9.30 2.86
N LEU A 298 -11.83 9.73 3.26
CA LEU A 298 -10.96 9.01 4.21
C LEU A 298 -11.26 9.27 5.69
N ALA A 299 -11.87 10.40 6.03
CA ALA A 299 -12.29 10.76 7.39
C ALA A 299 -13.60 10.09 7.84
N ARG A 300 -14.14 9.16 7.05
CA ARG A 300 -15.28 8.35 7.46
C ARG A 300 -14.81 7.34 8.50
N HIS A 301 -14.93 7.70 9.77
CA HIS A 301 -14.52 6.85 10.87
C HIS A 301 -15.64 5.92 11.28
N CYS A 302 -15.38 4.61 11.23
CA CYS A 302 -16.24 3.60 11.87
C CYS A 302 -16.06 3.58 13.40
N GLY A 303 -15.22 4.46 13.95
CA GLY A 303 -14.88 4.54 15.37
C GLY A 303 -13.94 3.43 15.83
N GLN A 304 -13.46 2.58 14.92
CA GLN A 304 -12.50 1.51 15.19
C GLN A 304 -11.28 1.64 14.27
N PRO A 305 -10.07 1.80 14.81
CA PRO A 305 -8.88 2.08 14.00
C PRO A 305 -8.53 0.93 13.03
N LEU A 306 -8.84 -0.31 13.40
CA LEU A 306 -8.61 -1.48 12.55
C LEU A 306 -9.49 -1.46 11.29
N LEU A 307 -10.77 -1.11 11.43
CA LEU A 307 -11.70 -1.03 10.30
C LEU A 307 -11.32 0.15 9.39
N ASP A 308 -11.05 1.30 9.98
CA ASP A 308 -10.61 2.49 9.24
C ASP A 308 -9.34 2.19 8.42
N ALA A 309 -8.40 1.41 8.97
CA ALA A 309 -7.20 0.97 8.24
C ALA A 309 -7.53 0.07 7.03
N ILE A 310 -8.50 -0.85 7.18
CA ILE A 310 -8.97 -1.72 6.08
C ILE A 310 -9.67 -0.90 4.99
N GLU A 311 -10.51 0.06 5.38
CA GLU A 311 -11.23 0.92 4.43
C GLU A 311 -10.29 1.86 3.68
N ARG A 312 -9.30 2.46 4.37
CA ARG A 312 -8.24 3.24 3.73
C ARG A 312 -7.45 2.41 2.73
N ALA A 313 -7.04 1.19 3.11
CA ALA A 313 -6.34 0.30 2.19
C ALA A 313 -7.17 -0.05 0.95
N ARG A 314 -8.49 -0.24 1.12
CA ARG A 314 -9.43 -0.45 0.00
C ARG A 314 -9.52 0.76 -0.92
N PHE A 315 -9.58 1.96 -0.36
CA PHE A 315 -9.61 3.20 -1.12
C PHE A 315 -8.36 3.33 -2.01
N PHE A 316 -7.17 3.21 -1.42
CA PHE A 316 -5.92 3.36 -2.17
C PHE A 316 -5.70 2.25 -3.20
N LEU A 317 -6.12 1.02 -2.90
CA LEU A 317 -6.10 -0.06 -3.89
C LEU A 317 -6.99 0.25 -5.09
N PHE A 318 -8.19 0.80 -4.85
CA PHE A 318 -9.11 1.19 -5.92
C PHE A 318 -8.52 2.30 -6.81
N GLU A 319 -7.90 3.31 -6.20
CA GLU A 319 -7.23 4.39 -6.92
C GLU A 319 -6.02 3.90 -7.73
N ALA A 320 -5.20 3.02 -7.14
CA ALA A 320 -4.05 2.43 -7.83
C ALA A 320 -4.47 1.59 -9.05
N ASP A 321 -5.55 0.81 -8.93
CA ASP A 321 -6.09 0.06 -10.07
C ASP A 321 -6.74 0.98 -11.12
N LEU A 322 -7.45 2.03 -10.70
CA LEU A 322 -8.00 3.03 -11.61
C LEU A 322 -6.88 3.60 -12.49
N PHE A 323 -5.81 4.09 -11.88
CA PHE A 323 -4.68 4.65 -12.61
C PHE A 323 -4.00 3.61 -13.51
N PHE A 324 -3.80 2.38 -13.04
CA PHE A 324 -3.27 1.28 -13.87
C PHE A 324 -4.11 1.04 -15.13
N HIS A 325 -5.42 1.04 -14.99
CA HIS A 325 -6.33 0.85 -16.11
C HIS A 325 -6.37 2.05 -17.06
N LEU A 326 -6.26 3.28 -16.54
CA LEU A 326 -6.11 4.50 -17.35
C LEU A 326 -4.82 4.45 -18.18
N VAL A 327 -3.67 4.10 -17.57
CA VAL A 327 -2.39 3.98 -18.28
C VAL A 327 -2.47 2.89 -19.37
N ARG A 328 -3.08 1.75 -19.06
CA ARG A 328 -3.22 0.65 -20.03
C ARG A 328 -4.09 1.04 -21.23
N GLU A 329 -5.14 1.85 -21.02
CA GLU A 329 -5.97 2.35 -22.11
C GLU A 329 -5.28 3.49 -22.87
N ALA A 330 -4.64 4.43 -22.18
CA ALA A 330 -3.93 5.56 -22.77
C ALA A 330 -2.85 5.11 -23.78
N LYS A 331 -2.19 3.96 -23.54
CA LYS A 331 -1.23 3.37 -24.49
C LYS A 331 -1.82 3.10 -25.88
N HIS A 332 -3.13 2.85 -25.98
CA HIS A 332 -3.82 2.62 -27.25
C HIS A 332 -4.35 3.93 -27.87
N LEU A 333 -4.21 5.07 -27.20
CA LEU A 333 -4.75 6.37 -27.59
C LEU A 333 -3.68 7.39 -27.97
N ILE A 334 -2.43 6.94 -28.14
CA ILE A 334 -1.29 7.82 -28.48
C ILE A 334 -1.54 8.56 -29.80
N SER A 335 -2.21 7.92 -30.76
CA SER A 335 -2.60 8.54 -32.04
C SER A 335 -3.61 9.69 -31.92
N TYR A 336 -4.20 9.88 -30.73
CA TYR A 336 -5.23 10.86 -30.46
C TYR A 336 -4.78 11.95 -29.49
N ASN A 337 -3.49 12.32 -29.55
CA ASN A 337 -2.85 13.33 -28.71
C ASN A 337 -2.92 13.02 -27.20
N VAL A 338 -2.87 11.73 -26.85
CA VAL A 338 -2.71 11.28 -25.47
C VAL A 338 -1.25 10.94 -25.23
N THR A 339 -0.61 11.64 -24.29
CA THR A 339 0.77 11.39 -23.89
C THR A 339 0.81 10.84 -22.46
N ILE A 340 1.79 9.97 -22.20
CA ILE A 340 2.01 9.36 -20.89
C ILE A 340 3.39 9.79 -20.42
N ILE A 341 3.44 10.57 -19.35
CA ILE A 341 4.66 11.11 -18.75
C ILE A 341 4.76 10.55 -17.33
N ALA A 342 5.52 9.47 -17.15
CA ALA A 342 5.70 8.79 -15.86
C ALA A 342 4.36 8.50 -15.13
N ASP A 343 4.07 9.25 -14.07
CA ASP A 343 2.86 9.13 -13.22
C ASP A 343 1.73 10.11 -13.63
N LYS A 344 1.80 10.66 -14.85
CA LYS A 344 0.81 11.58 -15.43
C LYS A 344 0.39 11.17 -16.84
N ILE A 345 -0.90 11.27 -17.14
CA ILE A 345 -1.48 11.13 -18.49
C ILE A 345 -2.00 12.50 -18.89
N VAL A 346 -1.53 13.01 -20.04
CA VAL A 346 -1.94 14.31 -20.58
C VAL A 346 -2.71 14.07 -21.87
N VAL A 347 -3.93 14.60 -21.93
CA VAL A 347 -4.77 14.60 -23.13
C VAL A 347 -4.85 16.02 -23.63
N ASP A 348 -4.31 16.25 -24.82
CA ASP A 348 -4.39 17.54 -25.48
C ASP A 348 -5.66 17.62 -26.34
N ALA A 349 -6.55 18.55 -25.99
CA ALA A 349 -7.69 18.95 -26.81
C ALA A 349 -7.52 20.43 -27.20
N VAL A 350 -8.10 20.81 -28.35
CA VAL A 350 -7.80 22.08 -29.05
C VAL A 350 -7.70 23.32 -28.15
N ASP A 351 -8.62 23.50 -27.18
CA ASP A 351 -8.64 24.65 -26.26
C ASP A 351 -8.31 24.28 -24.80
N GLN A 352 -8.11 22.99 -24.51
CA GLN A 352 -8.05 22.45 -23.15
C GLN A 352 -7.16 21.23 -23.02
N VAL A 353 -6.35 21.19 -21.98
CA VAL A 353 -5.52 20.03 -21.64
C VAL A 353 -6.08 19.37 -20.38
N LEU A 354 -6.35 18.07 -20.46
CA LEU A 354 -6.76 17.27 -19.32
C LEU A 354 -5.57 16.48 -18.80
N GLU A 355 -5.29 16.61 -17.51
CA GLU A 355 -4.21 15.86 -16.85
C GLU A 355 -4.78 14.90 -15.80
N PHE A 356 -4.35 13.65 -15.86
CA PHE A 356 -4.63 12.62 -14.87
C PHE A 356 -3.31 12.24 -14.20
N GLU A 357 -3.18 12.50 -12.91
CA GLU A 357 -1.95 12.32 -12.13
C GLU A 357 -2.17 11.31 -11.00
N SER A 358 -1.20 10.43 -10.77
CA SER A 358 -1.16 9.58 -9.58
C SER A 358 -0.39 10.29 -8.46
N ALA A 359 -1.09 11.07 -7.63
CA ALA A 359 -0.49 11.84 -6.55
C ALA A 359 -0.28 10.98 -5.29
N VAL A 360 0.79 11.26 -4.54
CA VAL A 360 1.01 10.67 -3.21
C VAL A 360 0.13 11.42 -2.20
N TYR A 361 -0.49 10.68 -1.31
CA TYR A 361 -1.23 11.17 -0.17
C TYR A 361 -0.31 11.12 1.05
N ASP A 362 -0.07 12.29 1.62
CA ASP A 362 0.64 12.46 2.89
C ASP A 362 -0.38 12.86 3.96
N ASP A 363 -0.34 12.18 5.11
CA ASP A 363 -1.19 12.52 6.26
C ASP A 363 -0.60 13.68 7.07
N ASP A 364 0.72 13.94 6.95
CA ASP A 364 1.48 14.89 7.79
C ASP A 364 1.69 16.27 7.15
N ASP A 365 1.32 16.47 5.88
CA ASP A 365 1.38 17.77 5.16
C ASP A 365 0.42 18.85 5.75
N ASP A 366 -0.24 18.57 6.87
CA ASP A 366 -1.35 19.33 7.44
C ASP A 366 -1.14 19.87 8.87
N ASP A 367 0.00 19.63 9.53
CA ASP A 367 0.28 20.30 10.82
C ASP A 367 0.51 21.83 10.66
N ASP A 368 0.68 22.32 9.43
CA ASP A 368 0.78 23.75 9.10
C ASP A 368 -0.56 24.40 8.69
N ASP A 369 -1.68 23.66 8.60
CA ASP A 369 -2.98 24.23 8.17
C ASP A 369 -3.97 24.48 9.35
N ASN A 370 -3.42 24.68 10.54
CA ASN A 370 -4.18 25.21 11.69
C ASN A 370 -4.08 26.75 11.74
N GLY A 371 -4.82 27.39 10.83
CA GLY A 371 -5.43 28.69 11.11
C GLY A 371 -4.69 29.93 10.61
N GLU A 372 -4.44 30.02 9.31
CA GLU A 372 -4.73 31.19 8.44
C GLU A 372 -4.62 30.72 6.98
N PRO A 373 -5.52 31.10 6.06
CA PRO A 373 -5.39 30.74 4.65
C PRO A 373 -4.26 31.58 4.03
N GLY A 374 -3.02 31.16 4.24
CA GLY A 374 -1.86 31.92 3.80
C GLY A 374 -0.57 31.14 3.98
N ALA A 375 -0.02 30.70 2.84
CA ALA A 375 1.39 30.42 2.59
C ALA A 375 2.08 29.55 3.65
N VAL A 376 2.28 28.25 3.42
CA VAL A 376 3.53 27.76 2.80
C VAL A 376 3.25 26.45 2.02
N GLY A 377 3.17 26.53 0.70
CA GLY A 377 2.92 25.37 -0.19
C GLY A 377 2.52 25.76 -1.60
N ALA A 378 2.03 26.99 -1.77
CA ALA A 378 1.79 27.63 -3.05
C ALA A 378 3.10 28.12 -3.70
N MET A 379 3.90 27.18 -4.23
CA MET A 379 4.78 27.47 -5.37
C MET A 379 4.22 26.79 -6.63
N CYS A 380 2.91 26.93 -6.81
CA CYS A 380 2.26 26.92 -8.11
C CYS A 380 1.45 28.22 -8.15
N LEU A 381 1.43 28.88 -9.30
CA LEU A 381 0.89 30.22 -9.50
C LEU A 381 -0.63 30.27 -9.23
N ASP A 382 -1.04 30.39 -7.97
CA ASP A 382 -2.44 30.59 -7.59
C ASP A 382 -2.83 32.04 -7.87
N THR A 383 -3.33 32.29 -9.08
CA THR A 383 -4.19 33.46 -9.30
C THR A 383 -5.61 33.04 -8.95
N SER A 384 -6.08 33.51 -7.79
CA SER A 384 -7.45 33.40 -7.24
C SER A 384 -7.82 32.08 -6.55
N GLY A 385 -7.82 32.10 -5.21
CA GLY A 385 -8.49 31.13 -4.32
C GLY A 385 -10.03 31.15 -4.41
N GLY A 386 -10.57 31.33 -5.62
CA GLY A 386 -11.95 31.02 -5.94
C GLY A 386 -12.01 29.60 -6.48
N ARG A 387 -13.10 28.88 -6.20
CA ARG A 387 -13.48 27.65 -6.92
C ARG A 387 -13.18 27.86 -8.41
N GLY A 388 -12.31 27.03 -8.97
CA GLY A 388 -12.02 27.04 -10.38
C GLY A 388 -13.33 26.87 -11.15
N THR A 389 -13.50 27.63 -12.24
CA THR A 389 -14.71 27.54 -13.08
C THR A 389 -14.95 26.11 -13.57
N ASP A 390 -13.89 25.31 -13.70
CA ASP A 390 -13.92 23.92 -14.15
C ASP A 390 -13.77 22.86 -13.02
N ASP A 391 -13.81 23.24 -11.73
CA ASP A 391 -13.70 22.28 -10.61
C ASP A 391 -14.83 21.23 -10.63
N GLY A 392 -16.06 21.68 -10.88
CA GLY A 392 -17.21 20.79 -10.99
C GLY A 392 -17.08 19.80 -12.15
N ARG A 393 -16.38 20.21 -13.21
CA ARG A 393 -16.09 19.37 -14.36
C ARG A 393 -15.00 18.34 -14.05
N ALA A 394 -13.91 18.75 -13.39
CA ALA A 394 -12.86 17.84 -12.93
C ALA A 394 -13.45 16.74 -12.02
N GLN A 395 -14.33 17.12 -11.08
CA GLN A 395 -15.03 16.18 -10.22
C GLN A 395 -15.95 15.24 -11.00
N SER A 396 -16.71 15.77 -11.95
CA SER A 396 -17.59 14.96 -12.80
C SER A 396 -16.81 13.94 -13.65
N ILE A 397 -15.65 14.34 -14.16
CA ILE A 397 -14.74 13.45 -14.90
C ILE A 397 -14.24 12.33 -13.99
N LEU A 398 -13.75 12.65 -12.78
CA LEU A 398 -13.28 11.61 -11.87
C LEU A 398 -14.41 10.64 -11.48
N VAL A 399 -15.58 11.17 -11.10
CA VAL A 399 -16.75 10.34 -10.77
C VAL A 399 -17.15 9.44 -11.94
N PHE A 400 -17.13 9.97 -13.16
CA PHE A 400 -17.37 9.19 -14.37
C PHE A 400 -16.36 8.03 -14.50
N LEU A 401 -15.06 8.29 -14.35
CA LEU A 401 -14.02 7.26 -14.44
C LEU A 401 -14.18 6.18 -13.36
N LYS A 402 -14.44 6.56 -12.11
CA LYS A 402 -14.71 5.64 -10.99
C LYS A 402 -15.93 4.76 -11.28
N LEU A 403 -17.02 5.35 -11.77
CA LEU A 403 -18.23 4.61 -12.13
C LEU A 403 -17.98 3.63 -13.29
N MET A 404 -17.25 4.06 -14.33
CA MET A 404 -16.91 3.21 -15.48
C MET A 404 -16.07 2.00 -15.06
N LEU A 405 -15.14 2.17 -14.12
CA LEU A 405 -14.36 1.05 -13.55
C LEU A 405 -15.26 0.07 -12.79
N CYS A 406 -16.17 0.57 -11.95
CA CYS A 406 -17.15 -0.26 -11.26
C CYS A 406 -18.05 -1.06 -12.23
N ALA A 407 -18.46 -0.46 -13.34
CA ALA A 407 -19.22 -1.16 -14.38
C ALA A 407 -18.41 -2.25 -15.06
N TYR A 408 -17.12 -1.98 -15.32
CA TYR A 408 -16.20 -2.97 -15.86
C TYR A 408 -16.04 -4.17 -14.92
N TYR A 409 -15.90 -3.95 -13.61
CA TYR A 409 -15.88 -5.04 -12.62
C TYR A 409 -17.16 -5.86 -12.64
N ARG A 410 -18.33 -5.21 -12.70
CA ARG A 410 -19.62 -5.91 -12.80
C ARG A 410 -19.71 -6.73 -14.09
N TYR A 411 -19.26 -6.18 -15.22
CA TYR A 411 -19.21 -6.88 -16.50
C TYR A 411 -18.31 -8.13 -16.41
N ARG A 412 -17.12 -8.01 -15.82
CA ARG A 412 -16.20 -9.14 -15.65
C ARG A 412 -16.70 -10.19 -14.68
N LEU A 413 -17.31 -9.79 -13.58
CA LEU A 413 -17.94 -10.71 -12.65
C LEU A 413 -19.02 -11.54 -13.36
N ARG A 414 -19.90 -10.89 -14.12
CA ARG A 414 -20.90 -11.59 -14.96
C ARG A 414 -20.25 -12.50 -15.99
N LEU A 415 -19.12 -12.10 -16.57
CA LEU A 415 -18.40 -12.91 -17.55
C LEU A 415 -17.71 -14.12 -16.90
N LYS A 416 -17.28 -14.02 -15.63
CA LYS A 416 -16.73 -15.14 -14.84
C LYS A 416 -17.81 -16.13 -14.39
N GLN A 417 -19.02 -15.65 -14.10
CA GLN A 417 -20.17 -16.49 -13.72
C GLN A 417 -20.70 -17.33 -14.89
N LYS A 418 -20.45 -16.92 -16.13
CA LYS A 418 -20.81 -17.69 -17.33
C LYS A 418 -19.89 -18.89 -17.50
N MET A 419 -20.42 -19.99 -18.03
CA MET A 419 -19.65 -21.19 -18.34
C MET A 419 -18.47 -20.84 -19.26
N PRO A 420 -17.23 -21.22 -18.92
CA PRO A 420 -16.06 -20.82 -19.68
C PRO A 420 -15.98 -21.58 -21.02
N THR A 421 -16.32 -20.88 -22.10
CA THR A 421 -16.05 -21.27 -23.49
C THR A 421 -14.73 -20.66 -23.98
N LEU A 422 -14.21 -21.12 -25.12
CA LEU A 422 -13.04 -20.50 -25.76
C LEU A 422 -13.26 -19.00 -26.00
N HIS A 423 -14.46 -18.64 -26.46
CA HIS A 423 -14.84 -17.25 -26.70
C HIS A 423 -14.96 -16.42 -25.41
N THR A 424 -15.49 -16.97 -24.32
CA THR A 424 -15.51 -16.23 -23.05
C THR A 424 -14.11 -16.08 -22.45
N LYS A 425 -13.23 -17.09 -22.58
CA LYS A 425 -11.83 -16.98 -22.15
C LYS A 425 -11.08 -15.91 -22.95
N TRP A 426 -11.26 -15.87 -24.27
CA TRP A 426 -10.72 -14.81 -25.11
C TRP A 426 -11.24 -13.43 -24.69
N LYS A 427 -12.56 -13.28 -24.50
CA LYS A 427 -13.15 -12.02 -24.00
C LYS A 427 -12.62 -11.61 -22.63
N GLN A 428 -12.37 -12.55 -21.72
CA GLN A 428 -11.81 -12.26 -20.39
C GLN A 428 -10.35 -11.78 -20.46
N ALA A 429 -9.56 -12.30 -21.41
CA ALA A 429 -8.15 -11.95 -21.58
C ALA A 429 -7.95 -10.61 -22.31
N HIS A 430 -8.81 -10.33 -23.30
CA HIS A 430 -8.72 -9.16 -24.16
C HIS A 430 -9.72 -8.04 -23.82
N SER A 431 -10.53 -8.18 -22.78
CA SER A 431 -11.33 -7.05 -22.30
C SER A 431 -10.44 -6.04 -21.59
N HIS A 432 -10.49 -4.80 -22.06
CA HIS A 432 -9.94 -3.64 -21.38
C HIS A 432 -11.11 -2.74 -20.96
N PRO A 433 -11.03 -2.06 -19.80
CA PRO A 433 -12.07 -1.11 -19.46
C PRO A 433 -12.10 0.02 -20.49
N LEU A 434 -13.30 0.48 -20.82
CA LEU A 434 -13.54 1.64 -21.67
C LEU A 434 -13.70 2.84 -20.73
N LEU A 435 -12.61 3.48 -20.33
CA LEU A 435 -12.60 4.62 -19.41
C LEU A 435 -12.39 5.92 -20.21
N LEU A 436 -11.23 6.06 -20.85
CA LEU A 436 -10.83 7.25 -21.59
C LEU A 436 -11.53 7.34 -22.95
N ARG A 437 -11.71 6.23 -23.68
CA ARG A 437 -12.31 6.27 -25.03
C ARG A 437 -13.70 6.91 -25.07
N PRO A 438 -14.67 6.51 -24.23
CA PRO A 438 -15.97 7.17 -24.22
C PRO A 438 -15.86 8.64 -23.84
N LEU A 439 -15.01 9.00 -22.86
CA LEU A 439 -14.82 10.38 -22.44
C LEU A 439 -14.29 11.26 -23.58
N LEU A 440 -13.21 10.82 -24.23
CA LEU A 440 -12.61 11.51 -25.38
C LEU A 440 -13.56 11.56 -26.57
N GLY A 441 -14.26 10.45 -26.83
CA GLY A 441 -15.20 10.36 -27.93
C GLY A 441 -16.36 11.35 -27.80
N HIS A 442 -17.00 11.43 -26.62
CA HIS A 442 -18.07 12.41 -26.38
C HIS A 442 -17.54 13.85 -26.40
N THR A 443 -16.35 14.10 -25.86
CA THR A 443 -15.74 15.43 -25.85
C THR A 443 -15.41 15.90 -27.28
N ARG A 444 -14.79 15.04 -28.09
CA ARG A 444 -14.49 15.32 -29.50
C ARG A 444 -15.76 15.42 -30.34
N HIS A 445 -16.76 14.58 -30.08
CA HIS A 445 -18.05 14.65 -30.75
C HIS A 445 -18.71 16.01 -30.54
N GLN A 446 -18.74 16.52 -29.31
CA GLN A 446 -19.26 17.86 -29.04
C GLN A 446 -18.51 18.95 -29.79
N LEU A 447 -17.17 18.85 -29.85
CA LEU A 447 -16.34 19.77 -30.62
C LEU A 447 -16.66 19.70 -32.11
N ASN A 448 -16.74 18.49 -32.68
CA ASN A 448 -17.04 18.28 -34.09
C ASN A 448 -18.44 18.79 -34.47
N VAL A 449 -19.46 18.55 -33.63
CA VAL A 449 -20.81 19.09 -33.86
C VAL A 449 -20.80 20.62 -33.85
N ARG A 450 -20.04 21.25 -32.93
CA ARG A 450 -19.88 22.71 -32.92
C ARG A 450 -19.18 23.23 -34.16
N LEU A 451 -18.14 22.54 -34.64
CA LEU A 451 -17.43 22.90 -35.87
C LEU A 451 -18.33 22.76 -37.11
N VAL A 452 -19.08 21.66 -37.23
CA VAL A 452 -20.06 21.44 -38.32
C VAL A 452 -21.13 22.52 -38.29
N ALA A 453 -21.71 22.82 -37.12
CA ALA A 453 -22.70 23.86 -36.97
C ALA A 453 -22.13 25.25 -37.33
N ALA A 454 -20.90 25.56 -36.91
CA ALA A 454 -20.22 26.79 -37.28
C ALA A 454 -19.96 26.89 -38.79
N LEU A 455 -19.57 25.79 -39.42
CA LEU A 455 -19.36 25.68 -40.86
C LEU A 455 -20.67 25.92 -41.63
N VAL A 456 -21.76 25.22 -41.25
CA VAL A 456 -23.09 25.40 -41.87
C VAL A 456 -23.56 26.84 -41.72
N ARG A 457 -23.43 27.45 -40.53
CA ARG A 457 -23.78 28.86 -40.31
C ARG A 457 -22.91 29.81 -41.12
N ARG A 458 -21.62 29.51 -41.30
CA ARG A 458 -20.71 30.31 -42.15
C ARG A 458 -21.15 30.26 -43.62
N LEU A 459 -21.47 29.07 -44.14
CA LEU A 459 -21.98 28.91 -45.50
C LEU A 459 -23.33 29.61 -45.68
N CYS A 460 -24.24 29.51 -44.71
CA CYS A 460 -25.53 30.21 -44.75
C CYS A 460 -25.39 31.73 -44.75
N ARG A 461 -24.40 32.28 -44.05
CA ARG A 461 -24.11 33.73 -44.06
C ARG A 461 -23.53 34.22 -45.38
N ALA A 462 -22.87 33.35 -46.15
CA ALA A 462 -22.32 33.68 -47.46
C ALA A 462 -23.40 33.71 -48.56
N LEU A 463 -24.61 33.20 -48.29
CA LEU A 463 -25.72 33.20 -49.24
C LEU A 463 -26.43 34.57 -49.27
N ASP A 464 -26.74 35.05 -50.48
CA ASP A 464 -27.48 36.30 -50.66
C ASP A 464 -28.92 36.18 -50.09
N PRO A 465 -29.33 37.04 -49.15
CA PRO A 465 -30.66 36.99 -48.54
C PRO A 465 -31.77 37.31 -49.54
N ALA A 466 -31.45 37.90 -50.69
CA ALA A 466 -32.38 38.15 -51.78
C ALA A 466 -32.70 36.88 -52.60
N ARG A 467 -31.86 35.85 -52.55
CA ARG A 467 -31.98 34.64 -53.40
C ARG A 467 -32.48 33.42 -52.62
N ALA A 468 -32.21 33.34 -51.32
CA ALA A 468 -32.63 32.21 -50.49
C ALA A 468 -32.94 32.60 -49.04
N SER A 469 -33.90 31.90 -48.44
CA SER A 469 -34.14 31.87 -47.00
C SER A 469 -33.72 30.51 -46.43
N TYR A 470 -33.20 30.47 -45.21
CA TYR A 470 -32.68 29.24 -44.61
C TYR A 470 -33.18 29.06 -43.18
N SER A 471 -33.32 27.80 -42.75
CA SER A 471 -33.51 27.41 -41.36
C SER A 471 -32.52 26.31 -41.00
N VAL A 472 -31.77 26.49 -39.92
CA VAL A 472 -30.84 25.49 -39.37
C VAL A 472 -31.42 24.97 -38.06
N ALA A 473 -31.57 23.65 -37.92
CA ALA A 473 -31.92 23.02 -36.66
C ALA A 473 -30.82 22.05 -36.23
N GLU A 474 -30.45 22.07 -34.95
CA GLU A 474 -29.35 21.29 -34.38
C GLU A 474 -29.90 20.37 -33.30
N ASP A 475 -29.89 19.06 -33.57
CA ASP A 475 -30.33 18.03 -32.62
C ASP A 475 -29.10 17.28 -32.11
N MET A 476 -28.63 17.70 -30.94
CA MET A 476 -27.47 17.08 -30.29
C MET A 476 -27.88 15.78 -29.60
N TYR A 477 -27.11 14.70 -29.83
CA TYR A 477 -27.35 13.37 -29.24
C TYR A 477 -28.76 12.81 -29.52
N ALA A 478 -29.23 12.93 -30.76
CA ALA A 478 -30.54 12.46 -31.22
C ALA A 478 -30.81 11.00 -30.81
N ASN A 479 -29.80 10.12 -30.87
CA ASN A 479 -29.94 8.71 -30.50
C ASN A 479 -29.99 8.44 -28.99
N LEU A 480 -29.44 9.33 -28.15
CA LEU A 480 -29.40 9.19 -26.69
C LEU A 480 -30.59 9.85 -25.99
N ALA A 481 -31.36 10.67 -26.71
CA ALA A 481 -32.56 11.34 -26.19
C ALA A 481 -33.81 10.44 -26.22
N ALA A 482 -33.91 9.52 -27.19
CA ALA A 482 -35.14 8.76 -27.45
C ALA A 482 -35.27 7.43 -26.70
N ALA A 483 -34.18 6.84 -26.18
CA ALA A 483 -34.20 5.48 -25.64
C ALA A 483 -34.35 5.43 -24.10
N PRO A 484 -35.24 4.59 -23.53
CA PRO A 484 -35.27 4.34 -22.09
C PRO A 484 -33.96 3.67 -21.66
N VAL A 485 -33.25 4.31 -20.74
CA VAL A 485 -31.89 3.91 -20.35
C VAL A 485 -31.95 2.75 -19.36
N ALA A 486 -31.68 1.52 -19.82
CA ALA A 486 -31.58 0.34 -18.94
C ALA A 486 -30.33 0.38 -18.04
N SER A 487 -29.25 1.02 -18.49
CA SER A 487 -28.08 1.30 -17.66
C SER A 487 -27.32 2.53 -18.15
N ALA A 488 -26.91 3.41 -17.24
CA ALA A 488 -26.14 4.62 -17.56
C ALA A 488 -24.82 4.29 -18.31
N PHE A 489 -24.26 3.10 -18.06
CA PHE A 489 -23.05 2.60 -18.72
C PHE A 489 -23.27 2.25 -20.19
N GLN A 490 -24.40 1.62 -20.53
CA GLN A 490 -24.74 1.38 -21.93
C GLN A 490 -24.92 2.69 -22.68
N LYS A 491 -25.49 3.71 -22.03
CA LYS A 491 -25.61 5.06 -22.61
C LYS A 491 -24.24 5.70 -22.87
N ALA A 492 -23.30 5.58 -21.92
CA ALA A 492 -21.96 6.13 -22.07
C ALA A 492 -21.15 5.45 -23.20
N VAL A 493 -21.31 4.14 -23.36
CA VAL A 493 -20.62 3.32 -24.39
C VAL A 493 -21.39 3.29 -25.72
N GLN A 494 -22.55 3.94 -25.81
CA GLN A 494 -23.25 4.05 -27.08
C GLN A 494 -22.60 5.16 -27.92
N ARG A 495 -22.41 4.89 -29.22
CA ARG A 495 -21.85 5.88 -30.15
C ARG A 495 -22.77 7.11 -30.18
N PRO A 496 -22.26 8.32 -29.95
CA PRO A 496 -23.08 9.51 -30.03
C PRO A 496 -23.43 9.82 -31.49
N VAL A 497 -24.69 10.16 -31.74
CA VAL A 497 -25.17 10.61 -33.06
C VAL A 497 -25.88 11.94 -32.87
N SER A 498 -25.42 12.97 -33.60
CA SER A 498 -26.06 14.29 -33.63
C SER A 498 -26.41 14.64 -35.07
N THR A 499 -27.55 15.29 -35.27
CA THR A 499 -28.02 15.68 -36.60
C THR A 499 -28.11 17.19 -36.71
N VAL A 500 -27.52 17.76 -37.78
CA VAL A 500 -27.68 19.17 -38.15
C VAL A 500 -28.50 19.18 -39.43
N THR A 501 -29.68 19.79 -39.37
CA THR A 501 -30.60 19.88 -40.51
C THR A 501 -30.60 21.31 -41.05
N LEU A 502 -30.45 21.42 -42.36
CA LEU A 502 -30.50 22.67 -43.10
C LEU A 502 -31.67 22.56 -44.09
N VAL A 503 -32.61 23.49 -43.99
CA VAL A 503 -33.64 23.68 -45.02
C VAL A 503 -33.41 25.02 -45.68
N LEU A 504 -33.19 24.99 -47.00
CA LEU A 504 -33.03 26.18 -47.83
C LEU A 504 -34.27 26.31 -48.73
N ALA A 505 -34.92 27.46 -48.69
CA ALA A 505 -36.04 27.80 -49.56
C ALA A 505 -35.64 28.92 -50.53
N ARG A 506 -35.82 28.70 -51.82
CA ARG A 506 -35.49 29.68 -52.85
C ARG A 506 -36.55 30.79 -52.88
N VAL A 507 -36.10 32.05 -52.97
CA VAL A 507 -37.02 33.19 -53.12
C VAL A 507 -37.43 33.27 -54.60
N GLY A 508 -38.70 32.99 -54.90
CA GLY A 508 -39.28 33.09 -56.26
C GLY A 508 -39.66 31.76 -56.93
N ALA A 509 -39.30 30.61 -56.37
CA ALA A 509 -39.74 29.28 -56.83
C ALA A 509 -40.07 28.37 -55.63
N PRO A 510 -41.04 27.44 -55.71
CA PRO A 510 -41.42 26.59 -54.58
C PRO A 510 -40.40 25.46 -54.29
N LEU A 511 -39.15 25.59 -54.77
CA LEU A 511 -38.12 24.57 -54.57
C LEU A 511 -37.49 24.70 -53.19
N LEU A 512 -37.36 23.56 -52.50
CA LEU A 512 -36.72 23.42 -51.20
C LEU A 512 -35.54 22.46 -51.32
N LEU A 513 -34.42 22.82 -50.72
CA LEU A 513 -33.28 21.93 -50.52
C LEU A 513 -33.23 21.56 -49.04
N HIS A 514 -33.19 20.25 -48.76
CA HIS A 514 -33.08 19.71 -47.43
C HIS A 514 -31.76 18.93 -47.31
N ALA A 515 -30.82 19.48 -46.53
CA ALA A 515 -29.55 18.84 -46.23
C ALA A 515 -29.52 18.40 -44.77
N VAL A 516 -29.29 17.11 -44.55
CA VAL A 516 -29.14 16.49 -43.23
C VAL A 516 -27.70 16.05 -43.08
N LEU A 517 -27.02 16.58 -42.08
CA LEU A 517 -25.68 16.17 -41.68
C LEU A 517 -25.79 15.34 -40.40
N GLU A 518 -25.53 14.05 -40.50
CA GLU A 518 -25.42 13.16 -39.34
C GLU A 518 -23.95 13.07 -38.93
N VAL A 519 -23.63 13.66 -37.78
CA VAL A 519 -22.30 13.57 -37.16
C VAL A 519 -22.30 12.39 -36.19
N SER A 520 -21.36 11.49 -36.37
CA SER A 520 -21.19 10.27 -35.57
C SER A 520 -19.71 9.96 -35.36
N THR A 521 -19.43 8.91 -34.59
CA THR A 521 -18.07 8.41 -34.35
C THR A 521 -17.90 6.94 -34.72
N THR A 522 -16.64 6.53 -34.94
CA THR A 522 -16.29 5.14 -35.27
C THR A 522 -16.50 4.18 -34.08
N GLU A 523 -16.29 2.88 -34.30
CA GLU A 523 -16.38 1.86 -33.26
C GLU A 523 -15.42 2.08 -32.08
N ILE A 524 -14.36 2.87 -32.31
CA ILE A 524 -13.33 3.21 -31.34
C ILE A 524 -13.72 4.46 -30.53
N PHE A 525 -14.84 5.12 -30.86
CA PHE A 525 -15.40 6.36 -30.30
C PHE A 525 -14.70 7.66 -30.69
N VAL A 526 -13.54 7.62 -31.34
CA VAL A 526 -12.66 8.80 -31.45
C VAL A 526 -12.65 9.46 -32.83
N ASP A 527 -12.78 8.69 -33.90
CA ASP A 527 -12.74 9.25 -35.26
C ASP A 527 -14.10 9.84 -35.65
N LEU A 528 -14.05 10.92 -36.42
CA LEU A 528 -15.22 11.59 -36.96
C LEU A 528 -15.77 10.83 -38.17
N VAL A 529 -17.09 10.67 -38.20
CA VAL A 529 -17.83 10.23 -39.39
C VAL A 529 -18.98 11.21 -39.60
N VAL A 530 -19.04 11.87 -40.75
CA VAL A 530 -20.14 12.76 -41.13
C VAL A 530 -20.85 12.17 -42.33
N ARG A 531 -22.15 11.88 -42.20
CA ARG A 531 -22.99 11.50 -43.34
C ARG A 531 -23.77 12.71 -43.81
N LEU A 532 -23.58 13.09 -45.07
CA LEU A 532 -24.31 14.16 -45.72
C LEU A 532 -25.38 13.56 -46.63
N SER A 533 -26.64 13.88 -46.35
CA SER A 533 -27.78 13.58 -47.20
C SER A 533 -28.39 14.89 -47.70
N VAL A 534 -28.43 15.11 -49.01
CA VAL A 534 -29.06 16.29 -49.63
C VAL A 534 -30.19 15.83 -50.52
N SER A 535 -31.38 16.39 -50.31
CA SER A 535 -32.61 16.05 -51.01
C SER A 535 -33.33 17.33 -51.48
N LYS A 536 -33.90 17.30 -52.69
CA LYS A 536 -34.69 18.39 -53.28
C LYS A 536 -36.18 18.06 -53.19
N TYR A 537 -36.99 19.02 -52.75
CA TYR A 537 -38.46 18.92 -52.66
C TYR A 537 -39.13 20.07 -53.42
N LYS A 538 -40.35 19.81 -53.92
CA LYS A 538 -41.14 20.77 -54.71
C LYS A 538 -42.11 21.63 -53.91
N THR A 539 -42.49 21.21 -52.70
CA THR A 539 -43.29 22.02 -51.77
C THR A 539 -42.94 21.72 -50.32
N ARG A 540 -43.33 22.61 -49.40
CA ARG A 540 -43.07 22.43 -47.96
C ARG A 540 -43.87 21.26 -47.36
N ALA A 541 -45.07 21.01 -47.87
CA ALA A 541 -45.89 19.88 -47.45
C ALA A 541 -45.24 18.54 -47.84
N ASP A 542 -44.59 18.47 -49.00
CA ASP A 542 -43.85 17.29 -49.45
C ASP A 542 -42.62 17.01 -48.57
N LEU A 543 -41.94 18.06 -48.10
CA LEU A 543 -40.83 17.95 -47.13
C LEU A 543 -41.33 17.41 -45.79
N ASP A 544 -42.42 17.98 -45.24
CA ASP A 544 -42.93 17.59 -43.92
C ASP A 544 -43.56 16.18 -43.94
N ALA A 545 -44.12 15.75 -45.08
CA ALA A 545 -44.63 14.39 -45.30
C ALA A 545 -43.57 13.38 -45.79
N ASN A 546 -42.37 13.86 -46.13
CA ASN A 546 -41.27 13.10 -46.74
C ASN A 546 -41.69 12.33 -48.01
N LEU A 547 -42.44 12.99 -48.90
CA LEU A 547 -42.96 12.45 -50.15
C LEU A 547 -42.30 13.15 -51.36
N ASP A 548 -42.09 12.43 -52.47
CA ASP A 548 -41.57 12.97 -53.74
C ASP A 548 -40.22 13.73 -53.67
N GLY A 549 -39.35 13.37 -52.74
CA GLY A 549 -37.98 13.92 -52.62
C GLY A 549 -37.00 13.28 -53.60
N CYS A 550 -36.25 14.11 -54.34
CA CYS A 550 -35.13 13.64 -55.16
C CYS A 550 -33.80 13.74 -54.39
N ASN A 551 -33.12 12.62 -54.18
CA ASN A 551 -31.79 12.60 -53.57
C ASN A 551 -30.76 13.18 -54.54
N VAL A 552 -30.05 14.23 -54.09
CA VAL A 552 -29.00 14.90 -54.85
C VAL A 552 -27.63 14.35 -54.46
N LEU A 553 -27.38 14.20 -53.16
CA LEU A 553 -26.12 13.70 -52.63
C LEU A 553 -26.37 12.79 -51.42
N LEU A 554 -25.62 11.70 -51.37
CA LEU A 554 -25.50 10.84 -50.20
C LEU A 554 -24.04 10.41 -50.09
N LEU A 555 -23.29 11.02 -49.17
CA LEU A 555 -21.86 10.83 -49.02
C LEU A 555 -21.48 10.67 -47.55
N GLU A 556 -20.43 9.88 -47.29
CA GLU A 556 -19.82 9.73 -45.97
C GLU A 556 -18.43 10.37 -46.00
N PHE A 557 -18.12 11.21 -45.02
CA PHE A 557 -16.87 11.95 -44.91
C PHE A 557 -16.19 11.69 -43.57
N THR A 558 -14.87 11.74 -43.57
CA THR A 558 -14.02 11.68 -42.37
C THR A 558 -13.39 13.03 -42.03
N ASP A 559 -13.37 13.97 -42.98
CA ASP A 559 -12.86 15.32 -42.84
C ASP A 559 -13.99 16.36 -42.97
N LEU A 560 -13.90 17.44 -42.20
CA LEU A 560 -14.85 18.56 -42.23
C LEU A 560 -14.65 19.46 -43.44
N ALA A 561 -13.45 19.53 -44.01
CA ALA A 561 -13.18 20.33 -45.20
C ALA A 561 -14.00 19.82 -46.40
N ASP A 562 -13.94 18.52 -46.67
CA ASP A 562 -14.66 17.86 -47.77
C ASP A 562 -16.18 18.01 -47.64
N VAL A 563 -16.70 17.95 -46.40
CA VAL A 563 -18.11 18.22 -46.09
C VAL A 563 -18.49 19.64 -46.50
N GLY A 564 -17.63 20.61 -46.21
CA GLY A 564 -17.87 22.01 -46.53
C GLY A 564 -17.89 22.28 -48.03
N GLU A 565 -16.90 21.78 -48.76
CA GLU A 565 -16.83 21.93 -50.23
C GLU A 565 -18.03 21.26 -50.92
N SER A 566 -18.41 20.05 -50.47
CA SER A 566 -19.56 19.33 -51.01
C SER A 566 -20.88 20.03 -50.73
N LEU A 567 -21.05 20.61 -49.53
CA LEU A 567 -22.24 21.38 -49.18
C LEU A 567 -22.30 22.70 -49.95
N GLU A 568 -21.17 23.40 -50.09
CA GLU A 568 -21.07 24.63 -50.86
C GLU A 568 -21.42 24.41 -52.34
N TRP A 569 -20.87 23.37 -52.95
CA TRP A 569 -21.20 22.96 -54.32
C TRP A 569 -22.70 22.66 -54.46
N ALA A 570 -23.29 21.91 -53.52
CA ALA A 570 -24.72 21.59 -53.55
C ALA A 570 -25.62 22.84 -53.43
N LEU A 571 -25.21 23.81 -52.60
CA LEU A 571 -25.91 25.07 -52.40
C LEU A 571 -25.81 25.96 -53.64
N LEU A 572 -24.63 26.10 -54.24
CA LEU A 572 -24.42 26.90 -55.45
C LEU A 572 -25.18 26.31 -56.65
N ASN A 573 -25.09 25.00 -56.88
CA ASN A 573 -25.85 24.35 -57.94
C ASN A 573 -27.36 24.51 -57.77
N PHE A 574 -27.87 24.45 -56.54
CA PHE A 574 -29.30 24.68 -56.30
C PHE A 574 -29.74 26.11 -56.65
N LEU A 575 -28.84 27.09 -56.50
CA LEU A 575 -29.09 28.48 -56.91
C LEU A 575 -28.90 28.73 -58.41
N GLU A 576 -28.03 27.95 -59.07
CA GLU A 576 -27.66 28.07 -60.50
C GLU A 576 -28.51 27.23 -61.46
N ASP A 577 -29.11 26.10 -61.03
CA ASP A 577 -29.93 25.15 -61.82
C ASP A 577 -31.19 25.76 -62.50
N ALA A 578 -31.35 27.09 -62.48
CA ALA A 578 -32.40 27.79 -63.22
C ALA A 578 -31.92 29.14 -63.80
N ALA A 579 -30.73 29.16 -64.40
CA ALA A 579 -30.37 30.14 -65.43
C ALA A 579 -30.76 29.61 -66.82
#